data_AF-A0A5N3P5C8-F1
#
_entry.id   AF-A0A5N3P5C8-F1
#
_cell.length_a   1.000
_cell.length_b   1.000
_cell.length_c   1.000
_cell.angle_alpha   90.00
_cell.angle_beta   90.00
_cell.angle_gamma   90.00
#
_symmetry.space_group_name_H-M   'P 1'
#
loop_
_entity.id
_entity.type
_entity.pdbx_description
1 polymer ?
#
loop_
_entity_poly.entity_id
_entity_poly.type
_entity_poly.pdbx_seq_one_letter_code
_entity_poly.pdbx_strand_id
1 'polypeptide(L)'
;MSDGAVPKVARSLPVPPRLRGRLALTFTAVILVTCVLAAALLLSNALHERQHIRGDTLGTVIALSFGFDQELAAGNALLKGLSSSPALKSGDAKGFYDQLRATPIPDGSWLILSDLDGQVANTLRPFEAPLPRHRDFPTYPEALNRIRERGWAVSGQMGSLLKPGTT
;
A
#
# COMPACT_ATOMS: atom_id res chain seq x y z
N MET A 1 -55.48 32.17 71.21
CA MET A 1 -55.13 33.28 70.28
C MET A 1 -53.69 33.02 69.88
N SER A 2 -53.44 32.15 68.89
CA SER A 2 -53.50 32.40 67.44
C SER A 2 -52.51 33.49 67.01
N ASP A 3 -51.40 33.11 66.39
CA ASP A 3 -51.32 33.20 64.92
C ASP A 3 -50.05 32.54 64.37
N GLY A 4 -50.26 31.53 63.51
CA GLY A 4 -49.24 30.93 62.67
C GLY A 4 -49.10 31.72 61.37
N ALA A 5 -47.88 32.15 61.07
CA ALA A 5 -47.53 32.74 59.79
C ALA A 5 -47.46 31.63 58.72
N VAL A 6 -48.45 31.59 57.82
CA VAL A 6 -48.49 30.71 56.65
C VAL A 6 -47.83 31.43 55.46
N PRO A 7 -47.01 30.75 54.63
CA PRO A 7 -46.18 31.39 53.61
C PRO A 7 -46.98 32.01 52.45
N LYS A 8 -46.48 33.16 51.98
CA LYS A 8 -47.00 33.95 50.86
C LYS A 8 -46.82 33.19 49.55
N VAL A 9 -47.90 32.61 49.03
CA VAL A 9 -47.97 31.98 47.71
C VAL A 9 -47.58 33.00 46.62
N ALA A 10 -46.52 32.68 45.87
CA ALA A 10 -46.08 33.46 44.72
C ALA A 10 -47.15 33.40 43.61
N ARG A 11 -47.88 34.49 43.40
CA ARG A 11 -48.79 34.68 42.27
C ARG A 11 -47.96 34.73 40.98
N SER A 12 -48.10 33.73 40.12
CA SER A 12 -47.68 33.83 38.72
C SER A 12 -48.54 34.87 38.01
N LEU A 13 -47.94 35.98 37.59
CA LEU A 13 -48.63 37.04 36.84
C LEU A 13 -49.11 36.51 35.48
N PRO A 14 -50.38 36.76 35.09
CA PRO A 14 -50.91 36.33 33.81
C PRO A 14 -50.28 37.15 32.67
N VAL A 15 -49.35 36.52 31.94
CA VAL A 15 -48.75 37.12 30.75
C VAL A 15 -49.82 37.33 29.67
N PRO A 16 -50.02 38.55 29.16
CA PRO A 16 -51.04 38.84 28.15
C PRO A 16 -50.77 38.05 26.86
N PRO A 17 -51.81 37.57 26.15
CA PRO A 17 -51.66 36.64 25.02
C PRO A 17 -50.82 37.20 23.86
N ARG A 18 -50.81 38.52 23.69
CA ARG A 18 -49.99 39.23 22.69
C ARG A 18 -48.48 39.18 23.00
N LEU A 19 -48.10 39.13 24.29
CA LEU A 19 -46.72 39.01 24.71
C LEU A 19 -46.25 37.55 24.61
N ARG A 20 -47.11 36.58 24.94
CA ARG A 20 -46.86 35.14 24.75
C ARG A 20 -46.57 34.81 23.28
N GLY A 21 -47.35 35.36 22.35
CA GLY A 21 -47.14 35.16 20.90
C GLY A 21 -45.84 35.77 20.39
N ARG A 22 -45.46 36.98 20.85
CA ARG A 22 -44.18 37.60 20.48
C ARG A 22 -42.97 36.85 21.03
N LEU A 23 -43.03 36.41 22.30
CA LEU A 23 -41.97 35.56 22.86
C LEU A 23 -41.86 34.22 22.11
N ALA A 24 -42.99 33.56 21.82
CA ALA A 24 -42.99 32.31 21.06
C ALA A 24 -42.36 32.50 19.66
N LEU A 25 -42.67 33.61 18.98
CA LEU A 25 -42.08 33.94 17.68
C LEU A 25 -40.56 34.15 17.79
N THR A 26 -40.07 34.91 18.77
CA THR A 26 -38.64 35.15 18.94
C THR A 26 -37.89 33.87 19.32
N PHE A 27 -38.46 33.04 20.19
CA PHE A 27 -37.86 31.75 20.53
C PHE A 27 -37.80 30.82 19.32
N THR A 28 -38.89 30.76 18.54
CA THR A 28 -38.93 29.96 17.30
C THR A 28 -37.90 30.45 16.29
N ALA A 29 -37.76 31.78 16.12
CA ALA A 29 -36.77 32.36 15.23
C ALA A 29 -35.33 32.04 15.66
N VAL A 30 -35.02 32.15 16.95
CA VAL A 30 -33.68 31.81 17.49
C VAL A 30 -33.37 30.33 17.28
N ILE A 31 -34.31 29.44 17.63
CA ILE A 31 -34.14 27.99 17.42
C ILE A 31 -33.90 27.69 15.94
N LEU A 32 -34.67 28.30 15.04
CA LEU A 32 -34.55 28.08 13.61
C LEU A 32 -33.19 28.55 13.08
N VAL A 33 -32.71 29.72 13.51
CA VAL A 33 -31.36 30.22 13.14
C VAL A 33 -30.27 29.27 13.65
N THR A 34 -30.36 28.82 14.91
CA THR A 34 -29.38 27.88 15.47
C THR A 34 -29.39 26.54 14.74
N CYS A 35 -30.57 26.01 14.39
CA CYS A 35 -30.68 24.78 13.60
C CYS A 35 -30.08 24.94 12.20
N VAL A 36 -30.31 26.07 11.52
CA VAL A 36 -29.73 26.34 10.19
C VAL A 36 -28.22 26.43 10.29
N LEU A 37 -27.68 27.11 11.30
CA LEU A 37 -26.23 27.24 11.49
C LEU A 37 -25.58 25.87 11.78
N ALA A 38 -26.19 25.07 12.65
CA ALA A 38 -25.73 23.71 12.94
C ALA A 38 -25.76 22.82 11.69
N ALA A 39 -26.85 22.87 10.91
CA ALA A 39 -26.96 22.13 9.66
C ALA A 39 -25.90 22.56 8.63
N ALA A 40 -25.65 23.86 8.51
CA ALA A 40 -24.63 24.41 7.61
C ALA A 40 -23.22 23.92 8.00
N LEU A 41 -22.89 23.95 9.30
CA LEU A 41 -21.60 23.47 9.81
C LEU A 41 -21.43 21.95 9.60
N LEU A 42 -22.49 21.17 9.82
CA LEU A 42 -22.46 19.72 9.57
C LEU A 42 -22.25 19.40 8.09
N LEU A 43 -22.92 20.12 7.18
CA LEU A 43 -22.73 19.96 5.74
C LEU A 43 -21.33 20.38 5.30
N SER A 44 -20.82 21.52 5.78
CA SER A 44 -19.47 21.98 5.41
C SER A 44 -18.41 21.00 5.89
N ASN A 45 -18.56 20.47 7.11
CA ASN A 45 -17.65 19.48 7.67
C ASN A 45 -17.71 18.17 6.86
N ALA A 46 -18.90 17.68 6.52
CA ALA A 46 -19.07 16.49 5.69
C ALA A 46 -18.46 16.64 4.29
N LEU A 47 -18.50 17.84 3.71
CA LEU A 47 -17.88 18.13 2.41
C LEU A 47 -16.34 18.17 2.50
N HIS A 48 -15.78 18.77 3.55
CA HIS A 48 -14.33 18.82 3.77
C HIS A 48 -13.77 17.42 4.06
N GLU A 49 -14.44 16.64 4.91
CA GLU A 49 -14.06 15.27 5.26
C GLU A 49 -13.94 14.38 4.01
N ARG A 50 -14.89 14.51 3.08
CA ARG A 50 -14.88 13.76 1.81
C ARG A 50 -13.73 14.13 0.88
N GLN A 51 -13.23 15.37 0.94
CA GLN A 51 -12.10 15.82 0.12
C GLN A 51 -10.76 15.33 0.70
N HIS A 52 -10.61 15.34 2.03
CA HIS A 52 -9.42 14.82 2.70
C HIS A 52 -9.25 13.30 2.50
N ILE A 53 -10.32 12.52 2.70
CA ILE A 53 -10.26 11.05 2.53
C ILE A 53 -9.89 10.64 1.08
N ARG A 54 -10.35 11.40 0.08
CA ARG A 54 -10.04 11.14 -1.34
C ARG A 54 -8.62 11.56 -1.73
N GLY A 55 -8.10 12.64 -1.17
CA GLY A 55 -6.74 13.11 -1.44
C GLY A 55 -5.67 12.20 -0.88
N ASP A 56 -5.83 11.78 0.38
CA ASP A 56 -4.78 11.04 1.11
C ASP A 56 -4.61 9.60 0.59
N THR A 57 -5.72 8.95 0.20
CA THR A 57 -5.68 7.59 -0.38
C THR A 57 -5.07 7.60 -1.79
N LEU A 58 -5.43 8.55 -2.65
CA LEU A 58 -4.84 8.66 -3.98
C LEU A 58 -3.37 9.05 -3.92
N GLY A 59 -3.01 10.00 -3.06
CA GLY A 59 -1.61 10.42 -2.87
C GLY A 59 -0.72 9.27 -2.42
N THR A 60 -1.20 8.46 -1.47
CA THR A 60 -0.46 7.29 -0.96
C THR A 60 -0.27 6.21 -2.03
N VAL A 61 -1.33 5.88 -2.78
CA VAL A 61 -1.25 4.88 -3.87
C VAL A 61 -0.29 5.34 -4.97
N ILE A 62 -0.34 6.63 -5.34
CA ILE A 62 0.55 7.21 -6.35
C ILE A 62 2.00 7.18 -5.86
N ALA A 63 2.27 7.59 -4.62
CA ALA A 63 3.61 7.56 -4.04
C ALA A 63 4.18 6.14 -3.98
N LEU A 64 3.36 5.15 -3.62
CA LEU A 64 3.77 3.74 -3.61
C LEU A 64 4.08 3.22 -5.02
N SER A 65 3.25 3.55 -6.02
CA SER A 65 3.50 3.17 -7.41
C SER A 65 4.81 3.76 -7.93
N PHE A 66 5.07 5.04 -7.63
CA PHE A 66 6.34 5.68 -8.01
C PHE A 66 7.54 5.03 -7.34
N GLY A 67 7.44 4.69 -6.05
CA GLY A 67 8.50 3.97 -5.34
C GLY A 67 8.82 2.62 -6.00
N PHE A 68 7.78 1.86 -6.33
CA PHE A 68 7.93 0.57 -7.00
C PHE A 68 8.56 0.70 -8.41
N ASP A 69 8.09 1.67 -9.21
CA ASP A 69 8.67 1.93 -10.53
C ASP A 69 10.16 2.29 -10.44
N GLN A 70 10.54 3.05 -9.41
CA GLN A 70 11.94 3.41 -9.17
C GLN A 70 12.79 2.20 -8.77
N GLU A 71 12.29 1.32 -7.91
CA GLU A 71 12.97 0.06 -7.55
C GLU A 71 13.16 -0.85 -8.78
N LEU A 72 12.13 -0.98 -9.62
CA LEU A 72 12.23 -1.73 -10.88
C LEU A 72 13.25 -1.11 -11.83
N ALA A 73 13.25 0.21 -11.98
CA ALA A 73 14.21 0.92 -12.82
C ALA A 73 15.65 0.71 -12.34
N ALA A 74 15.89 0.79 -11.02
CA ALA A 74 17.20 0.55 -10.42
C ALA A 74 17.68 -0.89 -10.66
N GLY A 75 16.81 -1.88 -10.41
CA GLY A 75 17.11 -3.29 -10.68
C GLY A 75 17.44 -3.55 -12.15
N ASN A 76 16.65 -2.99 -13.07
CA ASN A 76 16.89 -3.14 -14.51
C ASN A 76 18.21 -2.48 -14.95
N ALA A 77 18.52 -1.29 -14.44
CA ALA A 77 19.77 -0.61 -14.72
C ALA A 77 20.98 -1.43 -14.23
N LEU A 78 20.89 -2.00 -13.03
CA LEU A 78 21.91 -2.87 -12.46
C LEU A 78 22.13 -4.13 -13.32
N LEU A 79 21.05 -4.84 -13.68
CA LEU A 79 21.15 -6.05 -14.50
C LEU A 79 21.66 -5.75 -15.91
N LYS A 80 21.25 -4.63 -16.50
CA LYS A 80 21.77 -4.17 -17.79
C LYS A 80 23.27 -3.85 -17.70
N GLY A 81 23.72 -3.22 -16.60
CA GLY A 81 25.14 -3.03 -16.32
C GLY A 81 25.91 -4.35 -16.26
N LEU A 82 25.42 -5.31 -15.47
CA LEU A 82 26.02 -6.65 -15.34
C LEU A 82 26.06 -7.41 -16.67
N SER A 83 25.02 -7.31 -17.50
CA SER A 83 24.99 -7.94 -18.83
C SER A 83 26.08 -7.43 -19.78
N SER A 84 26.62 -6.23 -19.51
CA SER A 84 27.69 -5.65 -20.31
C SER A 84 29.10 -6.06 -19.86
N SER A 85 29.20 -6.78 -18.73
CA SER A 85 30.46 -7.19 -18.09
C SER A 85 31.41 -7.90 -19.06
N PRO A 86 32.71 -7.55 -19.05
CA PRO A 86 33.72 -8.29 -19.79
C PRO A 86 33.81 -9.76 -19.40
N ALA A 87 33.70 -10.09 -18.10
CA ALA A 87 33.80 -11.47 -17.60
C ALA A 87 32.65 -12.34 -18.16
N LEU A 88 31.45 -11.77 -18.26
CA LEU A 88 30.32 -12.45 -18.90
C LEU A 88 30.57 -12.68 -20.39
N LYS A 89 31.08 -11.66 -21.10
CA LYS A 89 31.36 -11.74 -22.55
C LYS A 89 32.49 -12.70 -22.90
N SER A 90 33.47 -12.87 -22.01
CA SER A 90 34.58 -13.81 -22.19
C SER A 90 34.25 -15.23 -21.76
N GLY A 91 33.06 -15.47 -21.20
CA GLY A 91 32.67 -16.78 -20.66
C GLY A 91 33.37 -17.13 -19.34
N ASP A 92 33.97 -16.16 -18.64
CA ASP A 92 34.58 -16.35 -17.32
C ASP A 92 33.49 -16.38 -16.24
N ALA A 93 32.91 -17.55 -16.03
CA ALA A 93 31.85 -17.77 -15.05
C ALA A 93 32.32 -17.48 -13.61
N LYS A 94 33.58 -17.75 -13.27
CA LYS A 94 34.11 -17.52 -11.92
C LYS A 94 34.29 -16.02 -11.66
N GLY A 95 34.95 -15.32 -12.58
CA GLY A 95 35.14 -13.87 -12.47
C GLY A 95 33.81 -13.12 -12.48
N PHE A 96 32.85 -13.57 -13.28
CA PHE A 96 31.50 -13.00 -13.24
C PHE A 96 30.78 -13.30 -11.92
N TYR A 97 30.87 -14.52 -11.38
CA TYR A 97 30.30 -14.84 -10.06
C TYR A 97 30.88 -13.96 -8.95
N ASP A 98 32.19 -13.69 -8.97
CA ASP A 98 32.82 -12.81 -7.98
C ASP A 98 32.31 -11.37 -8.12
N GLN A 99 32.11 -10.90 -9.37
CA GLN A 99 31.44 -9.62 -9.63
C GLN A 99 29.99 -9.61 -9.11
N LEU A 100 29.22 -10.67 -9.33
CA LEU A 100 27.86 -10.79 -8.81
C LEU A 100 27.82 -10.72 -7.28
N ARG A 101 28.77 -11.39 -6.60
CA ARG A 101 28.87 -11.36 -5.13
C ARG A 101 29.29 -10.00 -4.58
N ALA A 102 30.11 -9.25 -5.31
CA ALA A 102 30.51 -7.91 -4.93
C ALA A 102 29.45 -6.84 -5.26
N THR A 103 28.43 -7.18 -6.05
CA THR A 103 27.39 -6.25 -6.45
C THR A 103 26.42 -6.02 -5.29
N PRO A 104 26.24 -4.77 -4.84
CA PRO A 104 25.29 -4.45 -3.79
C PRO A 104 23.85 -4.69 -4.30
N ILE A 105 23.10 -5.48 -3.55
CA ILE A 105 21.69 -5.79 -3.79
C ILE A 105 20.92 -5.70 -2.47
N PRO A 106 19.59 -5.50 -2.50
CA PRO A 106 18.79 -5.48 -1.28
C PRO A 106 18.92 -6.77 -0.48
N ASP A 107 18.84 -6.66 0.85
CA ASP A 107 18.89 -7.81 1.74
C ASP A 107 17.85 -8.88 1.37
N GLY A 108 18.25 -10.15 1.44
CA GLY A 108 17.40 -11.27 1.04
C GLY A 108 17.28 -11.49 -0.47
N SER A 109 17.92 -10.67 -1.30
CA SER A 109 18.03 -10.89 -2.74
C SER A 109 19.27 -11.71 -3.10
N TRP A 110 19.25 -12.39 -4.25
CA TRP A 110 20.42 -13.05 -4.82
C TRP A 110 20.40 -12.95 -6.34
N LEU A 111 21.56 -13.13 -6.96
CA LEU A 111 21.76 -13.05 -8.41
C LEU A 111 22.07 -14.44 -8.95
N ILE A 112 21.50 -14.76 -10.11
CA ILE A 112 21.68 -16.04 -10.80
C ILE A 112 22.19 -15.77 -12.21
N LEU A 113 23.25 -16.46 -12.60
CA LEU A 113 23.64 -16.63 -14.00
C LEU A 113 23.07 -17.97 -14.48
N SER A 114 22.36 -17.94 -15.61
CA SER A 114 21.81 -19.14 -16.25
C SER A 114 22.19 -19.20 -17.72
N ASP A 115 22.32 -20.42 -18.23
CA ASP A 115 22.47 -20.73 -19.65
C ASP A 115 21.23 -21.50 -20.16
N LEU A 116 21.34 -22.14 -21.33
CA LEU A 116 20.26 -22.94 -21.92
C LEU A 116 20.01 -24.28 -21.21
N ASP A 117 20.96 -24.75 -20.41
CA ASP A 117 20.93 -26.03 -19.71
C ASP A 117 20.50 -25.88 -18.24
N GLY A 118 20.75 -24.73 -17.61
CA GLY A 118 20.31 -24.43 -16.25
C GLY A 118 21.05 -23.26 -15.61
N GLN A 119 21.15 -23.29 -14.27
CA GLN A 119 21.93 -22.29 -13.54
C GLN A 119 23.43 -22.62 -13.64
N VAL A 120 24.23 -21.62 -13.99
CA VAL A 120 25.70 -21.68 -14.04
C VAL A 120 26.30 -21.18 -12.73
N ALA A 121 25.70 -20.13 -12.16
CA ALA A 121 26.15 -19.56 -10.90
C ALA A 121 24.97 -18.98 -10.10
N ASN A 122 25.03 -19.07 -8.77
CA ASN A 122 23.99 -18.56 -7.88
C ASN A 122 24.64 -17.99 -6.62
N THR A 123 24.51 -16.69 -6.36
CA THR A 123 25.19 -16.04 -5.22
C THR A 123 24.67 -16.48 -3.85
N LEU A 124 23.52 -17.17 -3.80
CA LEU A 124 22.99 -17.81 -2.59
C LEU A 124 23.80 -19.05 -2.18
N ARG A 125 24.61 -19.60 -3.08
CA ARG A 125 25.43 -20.79 -2.87
C ARG A 125 26.90 -20.46 -3.17
N PRO A 126 27.88 -21.23 -2.66
CA PRO A 126 29.26 -21.16 -3.14
C PRO A 126 29.33 -21.44 -4.65
N PHE A 127 30.35 -20.88 -5.31
CA PHE A 127 30.64 -21.21 -6.70
C PHE A 127 30.85 -22.72 -6.86
N GLU A 128 30.42 -23.30 -8.00
CA GLU A 128 30.45 -24.75 -8.30
C GLU A 128 29.61 -25.66 -7.39
N ALA A 129 28.81 -25.11 -6.48
CA ALA A 129 27.79 -25.92 -5.81
C ALA A 129 26.91 -26.63 -6.85
N PRO A 130 26.44 -27.86 -6.60
CA PRO A 130 25.53 -28.54 -7.53
C PRO A 130 24.26 -27.69 -7.70
N LEU A 131 24.02 -27.23 -8.93
CA LEU A 131 22.88 -26.37 -9.27
C LEU A 131 21.82 -27.13 -10.08
N PRO A 132 20.54 -26.76 -9.94
CA PRO A 132 19.47 -27.38 -10.72
C PRO A 132 19.66 -27.13 -12.21
N ARG A 133 19.58 -28.20 -12.99
CA ARG A 133 19.46 -28.14 -14.44
C ARG A 133 17.99 -28.06 -14.81
N HIS A 134 17.72 -27.48 -15.97
CA HIS A 134 16.37 -27.41 -16.48
C HIS A 134 15.71 -28.79 -16.64
N ARG A 135 16.50 -29.80 -17.02
CA ARG A 135 16.04 -31.21 -17.14
C ARG A 135 15.59 -31.83 -15.81
N ASP A 136 16.00 -31.27 -14.68
CA ASP A 136 15.66 -31.79 -13.35
C ASP A 136 14.22 -31.40 -12.94
N PHE A 137 13.59 -30.49 -13.70
CA PHE A 137 12.21 -30.08 -13.49
C PHE A 137 11.26 -30.86 -14.41
N PRO A 138 10.30 -31.62 -13.86
CA PRO A 138 9.43 -32.51 -14.65
C PRO A 138 8.56 -31.78 -15.68
N THR A 139 8.30 -30.49 -15.50
CA THR A 139 7.49 -29.66 -16.41
C THR A 139 8.31 -28.93 -17.48
N TYR A 140 9.65 -29.05 -17.48
CA TYR A 140 10.50 -28.33 -18.43
C TYR A 140 10.17 -28.59 -19.91
N PRO A 141 9.90 -29.84 -20.35
CA PRO A 141 9.52 -30.12 -21.74
C PRO A 141 8.22 -29.39 -22.13
N GLU A 142 7.23 -29.39 -21.24
CA GLU A 142 5.94 -28.75 -21.46
C GLU A 142 6.04 -27.23 -21.49
N ALA A 143 6.87 -26.64 -20.64
CA ALA A 143 7.11 -25.21 -20.61
C ALA A 143 7.80 -24.71 -21.90
N LEU A 144 8.82 -25.44 -22.38
CA LEU A 144 9.48 -25.14 -23.64
C LEU A 144 8.55 -25.31 -24.84
N ASN A 145 7.75 -26.38 -24.86
CA ASN A 145 6.76 -26.59 -25.93
C ASN A 145 5.73 -25.47 -25.96
N ARG A 146 5.27 -24.99 -24.79
CA ARG A 146 4.34 -23.86 -24.71
C ARG A 146 4.94 -22.57 -25.26
N ILE A 147 6.21 -22.27 -24.98
CA ILE A 147 6.92 -21.12 -25.56
C ILE A 147 7.02 -21.26 -27.08
N ARG A 148 7.39 -22.45 -27.55
CA ARG A 148 7.55 -22.74 -29.00
C ARG A 148 6.23 -22.62 -29.76
N GLU A 149 5.12 -23.07 -29.17
CA GLU A 149 3.79 -23.04 -29.80
C GLU A 149 3.12 -21.67 -29.73
N ARG A 150 3.22 -20.99 -28.58
CA ARG A 150 2.47 -19.74 -28.35
C ARG A 150 3.29 -18.48 -28.63
N GLY A 151 4.62 -18.57 -28.64
CA GLY A 151 5.53 -17.44 -28.84
C GLY A 151 5.70 -16.53 -27.62
N TRP A 152 5.03 -16.81 -26.51
CA TRP A 152 5.14 -16.06 -25.26
C TRP A 152 4.99 -16.98 -24.05
N ALA A 153 5.77 -16.72 -23.00
CA ALA A 153 5.55 -17.25 -21.67
C ALA A 153 5.40 -16.08 -20.69
N VAL A 154 4.46 -16.22 -19.76
CA VAL A 154 4.30 -15.32 -18.63
C VAL A 154 4.95 -15.99 -17.44
N SER A 155 5.91 -15.31 -16.81
CA SER A 155 6.44 -15.75 -15.53
C SER A 155 5.29 -15.79 -14.51
N GLY A 156 5.03 -16.97 -13.95
CA GLY A 156 4.12 -17.12 -12.83
C GLY A 156 4.86 -16.84 -11.52
N GLN A 157 4.16 -16.29 -10.52
CA GLN A 157 4.66 -16.31 -9.15
C GLN A 157 4.56 -17.74 -8.64
N MET A 158 5.64 -18.51 -8.76
CA MET A 158 5.76 -19.79 -8.06
C MET A 158 6.04 -19.46 -6.59
N GLY A 159 5.08 -19.70 -5.70
CA GLY A 159 5.34 -19.68 -4.27
C GLY A 159 6.42 -20.71 -3.94
N SER A 160 7.61 -20.24 -3.57
CA SER A 160 8.68 -21.12 -3.11
C SER A 160 8.33 -21.65 -1.71
N LEU A 161 8.15 -22.96 -1.57
CA LEU A 161 8.08 -23.64 -0.27
C LEU A 161 9.49 -23.81 0.36
N LEU A 162 10.41 -22.87 0.13
CA LEU A 162 11.65 -22.84 0.89
C LEU A 162 11.33 -22.31 2.29
N LYS A 163 11.19 -23.24 3.23
CA LYS A 163 11.09 -22.94 4.66
C LYS A 163 12.37 -22.20 5.09
N PRO A 164 12.27 -20.99 5.68
CA PRO A 164 13.44 -20.32 6.23
C PRO A 164 13.92 -21.10 7.46
N GLY A 165 15.22 -21.44 7.49
CA GLY A 165 15.91 -21.89 8.69
C GLY A 165 15.75 -23.37 9.06
N THR A 166 16.67 -24.19 8.56
CA THR A 166 17.17 -25.36 9.31
C THR A 166 18.68 -25.35 9.23
N THR A 167 19.30 -24.60 10.14
CA THR A 167 20.57 -24.98 10.77
C THR A 167 20.25 -25.74 12.04
#